data_AF-A0AB34LAA8-F1
#
_entry.id   AF-A0AB34LAA8-F1
#
_cell.length_a   1.000
_cell.length_b   1.000
_cell.length_c   1.000
_cell.angle_alpha   90.00
_cell.angle_beta   90.00
_cell.angle_gamma   90.00
#
_symmetry.space_group_name_H-M   'P 1'
#
loop_
_entity.id
_entity.type
_entity.pdbx_description
1 polymer ?
#
loop_
_entity_poly.entity_id
_entity_poly.type
_entity_poly.pdbx_seq_one_letter_code
_entity_poly.pdbx_strand_id
1 'polypeptide(L)'
;MAKKKTSYKNEIVLTEEFFEIRLTCDTNTIDVFTLIKYLNQANYMVQGINKTLNKNFNVGYDAIDIEVFAVEHGSIRIPLKFKKYAANTLMGLTTTIVGGVAVNLISGNKEPIIIESNTEYIEAQPSIFLDNQQTKRSVGKIAKMVVEDDGISNLEVTYEKSDGKRESLTIKKTTLEKVAKECEDTADDIINYYSKTRLQIYGPILENTPSGWQVIMNGQKLKAFMTDKDFLEEMTAKKIAFAPGDEIIADIEEVISEDEQGMHIKRYIRKVHNYPKYTRVVKGVKQQTFIE
;
A
#
# COMPACT_ATOMS: atom_id res chain seq x y z
N MET A 1 -52.95 -0.94 -6.91
CA MET A 1 -51.69 -1.71 -6.85
C MET A 1 -50.54 -0.76 -6.57
N ALA A 2 -50.08 -0.67 -5.33
CA ALA A 2 -48.91 0.14 -4.98
C ALA A 2 -47.65 -0.65 -5.33
N LYS A 3 -46.81 -0.12 -6.23
CA LYS A 3 -45.46 -0.65 -6.48
C LYS A 3 -44.65 -0.53 -5.20
N LYS A 4 -44.35 -1.67 -4.56
CA LYS A 4 -43.33 -1.74 -3.50
C LYS A 4 -42.03 -1.20 -4.09
N LYS A 5 -41.59 -0.03 -3.63
CA LYS A 5 -40.19 0.40 -3.76
C LYS A 5 -39.38 -0.55 -2.89
N THR A 6 -38.76 -1.55 -3.50
CA THR A 6 -37.71 -2.33 -2.86
C THR A 6 -36.52 -1.39 -2.68
N SER A 7 -36.38 -0.85 -1.47
CA SER A 7 -35.14 -0.23 -1.03
C SER A 7 -34.14 -1.36 -0.88
N TYR A 8 -33.25 -1.54 -1.85
CA TYR A 8 -32.08 -2.39 -1.68
C TYR A 8 -31.21 -1.69 -0.63
N LYS A 9 -31.27 -2.16 0.62
CA LYS A 9 -30.18 -1.91 1.55
C LYS A 9 -28.95 -2.56 0.90
N ASN A 10 -27.89 -1.78 0.67
CA ASN A 10 -26.58 -2.32 0.32
C ASN A 10 -26.11 -3.14 1.52
N GLU A 11 -26.43 -4.43 1.50
CA GLU A 11 -25.99 -5.38 2.52
C GLU A 11 -24.52 -5.65 2.27
N ILE A 12 -23.68 -5.44 3.28
CA ILE A 12 -22.26 -5.79 3.21
C ILE A 12 -22.18 -7.28 3.49
N VAL A 13 -21.55 -8.01 2.56
CA VAL A 13 -21.29 -9.44 2.74
C VAL A 13 -19.85 -9.63 3.18
N LEU A 14 -19.70 -10.39 4.27
CA LEU A 14 -18.43 -10.82 4.81
C LEU A 14 -18.15 -12.25 4.33
N THR A 15 -17.01 -12.45 3.70
CA THR A 15 -16.44 -13.77 3.41
C THR A 15 -15.12 -13.91 4.14
N GLU A 16 -14.80 -15.13 4.55
CA GLU A 16 -13.57 -15.43 5.29
C GLU A 16 -12.74 -16.42 4.49
N GLU A 17 -11.42 -16.24 4.52
CA GLU A 17 -10.48 -17.11 3.82
C GLU A 17 -9.27 -17.38 4.74
N PHE A 18 -8.85 -18.65 4.79
CA PHE A 18 -7.67 -19.06 5.55
C PHE A 18 -6.40 -18.98 4.70
N PHE A 19 -5.33 -18.46 5.31
CA PHE A 19 -4.00 -18.44 4.73
C PHE A 19 -2.94 -18.59 5.83
N GLU A 20 -1.94 -19.44 5.68
CA GLU A 20 -0.88 -19.62 6.66
C GLU A 20 0.49 -19.54 5.99
N ILE A 21 1.38 -18.73 6.58
CA ILE A 21 2.80 -18.72 6.28
C ILE A 21 3.50 -19.51 7.38
N ARG A 22 4.23 -20.56 7.03
CA ARG A 22 5.00 -21.35 7.97
C ARG A 22 6.48 -21.31 7.61
N LEU A 23 7.28 -20.74 8.50
CA LEU A 23 8.73 -20.74 8.39
C LEU A 23 9.27 -22.01 9.03
N THR A 24 9.93 -22.85 8.23
CA THR A 24 10.55 -24.09 8.73
C THR A 24 11.95 -23.76 9.22
N CYS A 25 12.12 -23.64 10.53
CA CYS A 25 13.36 -23.30 11.21
C CYS A 25 13.69 -24.31 12.32
N ASP A 26 14.97 -24.43 12.66
CA ASP A 26 15.42 -25.29 13.76
C ASP A 26 15.20 -24.63 15.14
N THR A 27 14.83 -23.35 15.16
CA THR A 27 14.54 -22.57 16.37
C THR A 27 13.03 -22.48 16.62
N ASN A 28 12.63 -22.40 17.90
CA ASN A 28 11.23 -22.29 18.29
C ASN A 28 10.74 -20.84 18.45
N THR A 29 11.56 -19.86 18.07
CA THR A 29 11.34 -18.45 18.39
C THR A 29 11.76 -17.57 17.22
N ILE A 30 10.90 -16.61 16.86
CA ILE A 30 11.24 -15.46 16.02
C ILE A 30 11.20 -14.21 16.89
N ASP A 31 12.07 -13.24 16.63
CA ASP A 31 11.92 -11.95 17.30
C ASP A 31 10.67 -11.22 16.79
N VAL A 32 10.11 -10.38 17.65
CA VAL A 32 8.84 -9.68 17.38
C VAL A 32 8.97 -8.73 16.18
N PHE A 33 10.13 -8.15 15.92
CA PHE A 33 10.32 -7.23 14.80
C PHE A 33 10.30 -7.97 13.47
N THR A 34 10.96 -9.13 13.39
CA THR A 34 10.92 -9.99 12.20
C THR A 34 9.50 -10.52 11.97
N LEU A 35 8.77 -10.92 13.01
CA LEU A 35 7.35 -11.28 12.88
C LEU A 35 6.51 -10.13 12.32
N ILE A 36 6.67 -8.92 12.87
CA ILE A 36 5.98 -7.71 12.38
C ILE A 36 6.30 -7.47 10.89
N LYS A 37 7.55 -7.67 10.46
CA LYS A 37 7.92 -7.54 9.06
C LYS A 37 7.15 -8.52 8.17
N TYR A 38 7.10 -9.81 8.52
CA TYR A 38 6.31 -10.80 7.77
C TYR A 38 4.83 -10.43 7.70
N LEU A 39 4.23 -10.01 8.82
CA LEU A 39 2.84 -9.58 8.88
C LEU A 39 2.55 -8.36 8.00
N ASN A 40 3.43 -7.36 8.04
CA ASN A 40 3.32 -6.18 7.21
C ASN A 40 3.41 -6.53 5.72
N GLN A 41 4.37 -7.37 5.32
CA GLN A 41 4.49 -7.76 3.91
C GLN A 41 3.31 -8.62 3.45
N ALA A 42 2.81 -9.53 4.29
CA ALA A 42 1.60 -10.29 3.98
C ALA A 42 0.39 -9.36 3.75
N ASN A 43 0.21 -8.36 4.61
CA ASN A 43 -0.83 -7.35 4.44
C ASN A 43 -0.64 -6.55 3.15
N TYR A 44 0.54 -6.00 2.90
CA TYR A 44 0.78 -5.21 1.69
C TYR A 44 0.57 -6.02 0.42
N MET A 45 0.97 -7.29 0.40
CA MET A 45 0.71 -8.21 -0.71
C MET A 45 -0.79 -8.37 -0.95
N VAL A 46 -1.57 -8.71 0.07
CA VAL A 46 -3.02 -8.92 -0.02
C VAL A 46 -3.74 -7.67 -0.50
N GLN A 47 -3.41 -6.50 0.06
CA GLN A 47 -3.98 -5.23 -0.38
C GLN A 47 -3.60 -4.89 -1.83
N GLY A 48 -2.36 -5.17 -2.23
CA GLY A 48 -1.88 -4.98 -3.60
C GLY A 48 -2.62 -5.86 -4.60
N ILE A 49 -2.79 -7.15 -4.27
CA ILE A 49 -3.58 -8.10 -5.05
C ILE A 49 -5.02 -7.60 -5.18
N ASN A 50 -5.65 -7.19 -4.08
CA ASN A 50 -7.03 -6.68 -4.10
C ASN A 50 -7.18 -5.42 -4.97
N LYS A 51 -6.21 -4.49 -4.92
CA LYS A 51 -6.17 -3.31 -5.80
C LYS A 51 -6.10 -3.71 -7.27
N THR A 52 -5.29 -4.72 -7.62
CA THR A 52 -5.20 -5.25 -8.98
C THR A 52 -6.50 -5.91 -9.43
N LEU A 53 -7.15 -6.69 -8.55
CA LEU A 53 -8.45 -7.31 -8.80
C LEU A 53 -9.53 -6.27 -9.09
N ASN A 54 -9.63 -5.23 -8.26
CA ASN A 54 -10.56 -4.13 -8.45
C ASN A 54 -10.27 -3.34 -9.74
N LYS A 55 -9.00 -3.02 -10.01
CA LYS A 55 -8.62 -2.18 -11.16
C LYS A 55 -8.82 -2.87 -12.51
N ASN A 56 -8.42 -4.13 -12.64
CA ASN A 56 -8.34 -4.79 -13.94
C ASN A 56 -9.52 -5.71 -14.24
N PHE A 57 -10.18 -6.23 -13.21
CA PHE A 57 -11.21 -7.25 -13.36
C PHE A 57 -12.55 -6.86 -12.72
N ASN A 58 -12.57 -5.84 -11.85
CA ASN A 58 -13.76 -5.42 -11.11
C ASN A 58 -14.36 -6.57 -10.25
N VAL A 59 -13.49 -7.44 -9.72
CA VAL A 59 -13.85 -8.61 -8.90
C VAL A 59 -13.17 -8.62 -7.52
N GLY A 60 -12.57 -7.51 -7.12
CA GLY A 60 -11.97 -7.38 -5.79
C GLY A 60 -13.01 -7.13 -4.70
N TYR A 61 -12.52 -6.86 -3.50
CA TYR A 61 -13.30 -6.56 -2.31
C TYR A 61 -13.18 -5.08 -1.95
N ASP A 62 -14.20 -4.53 -1.31
CA ASP A 62 -14.20 -3.14 -0.83
C ASP A 62 -13.16 -2.95 0.29
N ALA A 63 -13.02 -3.95 1.15
CA ALA A 63 -12.00 -4.01 2.18
C ALA A 63 -11.56 -5.46 2.45
N ILE A 64 -10.30 -5.64 2.85
CA ILE A 64 -9.80 -6.91 3.39
C ILE A 64 -9.07 -6.60 4.69
N ASP A 65 -9.52 -7.19 5.79
CA ASP A 65 -8.82 -7.16 7.07
C ASP A 65 -8.08 -8.48 7.29
N ILE A 66 -6.92 -8.41 7.96
CA ILE A 66 -6.08 -9.59 8.24
C ILE A 66 -5.94 -9.78 9.74
N GLU A 67 -6.34 -10.96 10.24
CA GLU A 67 -6.21 -11.33 11.65
C GLU A 67 -5.22 -12.49 11.84
N VAL A 68 -4.47 -12.50 12.95
CA VAL A 68 -3.47 -13.54 13.28
C VAL A 68 -3.97 -14.40 14.44
N PHE A 69 -3.97 -15.73 14.29
CA PHE A 69 -4.58 -16.67 15.25
C PHE A 69 -3.69 -17.22 16.39
N ALA A 70 -2.41 -16.83 16.46
CA ALA A 70 -1.35 -17.27 17.40
C ALA A 70 -0.42 -18.42 16.90
N VAL A 71 0.79 -18.47 17.47
CA VAL A 71 1.97 -19.24 17.00
C VAL A 71 2.20 -20.46 17.92
N GLU A 72 2.24 -21.68 17.39
CA GLU A 72 2.60 -22.91 18.14
C GLU A 72 4.10 -23.26 18.01
N HIS A 73 4.68 -24.00 18.98
CA HIS A 73 6.11 -24.32 19.04
C HIS A 73 6.64 -25.16 17.86
N GLY A 74 7.94 -25.05 17.56
CA GLY A 74 8.65 -25.91 16.59
C GLY A 74 8.79 -25.35 15.18
N SER A 75 7.88 -24.47 14.79
CA SER A 75 7.85 -23.80 13.50
C SER A 75 7.07 -22.51 13.65
N ILE A 76 7.54 -21.40 13.10
CA ILE A 76 6.79 -20.14 13.19
C ILE A 76 5.64 -20.22 12.18
N ARG A 77 4.48 -20.67 12.66
CA ARG A 77 3.22 -20.63 11.92
C ARG A 77 2.59 -19.27 12.12
N ILE A 78 2.32 -18.59 11.03
CA ILE A 78 1.60 -17.31 11.00
C ILE A 78 0.26 -17.58 10.33
N PRO A 79 -0.73 -18.14 11.07
CA PRO A 79 -2.07 -18.35 10.56
C PRO A 79 -2.79 -17.02 10.44
N LEU A 80 -3.21 -16.68 9.23
CA LEU A 80 -3.93 -15.48 8.85
C LEU A 80 -5.39 -15.79 8.51
N LYS A 81 -6.30 -14.95 8.98
CA LYS A 81 -7.67 -14.84 8.47
C LYS A 81 -7.77 -13.64 7.56
N PHE A 82 -8.20 -13.82 6.32
CA PHE A 82 -8.61 -12.71 5.47
C PHE A 82 -10.12 -12.54 5.63
N LYS A 83 -10.54 -11.43 6.24
CA LYS A 83 -11.94 -11.00 6.32
C LYS A 83 -12.20 -10.05 5.17
N LYS A 84 -12.97 -10.51 4.19
CA LYS A 84 -13.17 -9.84 2.92
C LYS A 84 -14.59 -9.28 2.87
N TYR A 85 -14.70 -7.97 2.70
CA TYR A 85 -15.96 -7.23 2.73
C TYR A 85 -16.31 -6.77 1.32
N ALA A 86 -17.52 -7.08 0.87
CA ALA A 86 -18.05 -6.60 -0.40
C ALA A 86 -19.49 -6.13 -0.24
N ALA A 87 -19.81 -4.97 -0.79
CA ALA A 87 -21.18 -4.52 -0.96
C ALA A 87 -21.90 -5.49 -1.92
N ASN A 88 -23.10 -5.92 -1.54
CA ASN A 88 -23.96 -6.70 -2.41
C ASN A 88 -24.39 -5.84 -3.61
N THR A 89 -23.56 -5.80 -4.65
CA THR A 89 -23.90 -5.16 -5.91
C THR A 89 -24.74 -6.11 -6.74
N LEU A 90 -25.51 -5.57 -7.69
CA LEU A 90 -26.42 -6.31 -8.56
C LEU A 90 -25.74 -7.47 -9.35
N MET A 91 -24.40 -7.54 -9.35
CA MET A 91 -23.57 -8.51 -10.09
C MET A 91 -23.07 -9.71 -9.24
N GLY A 92 -23.59 -9.89 -8.01
CA GLY A 92 -23.32 -11.06 -7.17
C GLY A 92 -22.06 -10.95 -6.31
N LEU A 93 -21.78 -12.00 -5.54
CA LEU A 93 -20.68 -12.06 -4.56
C LEU A 93 -19.33 -12.30 -5.22
N THR A 94 -18.30 -11.56 -4.84
CA THR A 94 -16.93 -11.84 -5.30
C THR A 94 -16.37 -13.07 -4.57
N THR A 95 -16.07 -14.14 -5.32
CA THR A 95 -15.58 -15.42 -4.77
C THR A 95 -14.08 -15.63 -4.96
N THR A 96 -13.36 -14.64 -5.48
CA THR A 96 -11.92 -14.78 -5.72
C THR A 96 -11.16 -15.10 -4.43
N ILE A 97 -10.40 -16.19 -4.48
CA ILE A 97 -9.52 -16.65 -3.40
C ILE A 97 -8.19 -15.87 -3.49
N VAL A 98 -7.99 -14.91 -2.59
CA VAL A 98 -6.85 -13.99 -2.63
C VAL A 98 -5.53 -14.69 -2.27
N GLY A 99 -5.60 -15.65 -1.36
CA GLY A 99 -4.52 -16.54 -0.93
C GLY A 99 -4.00 -17.41 -2.07
N GLY A 100 -4.87 -17.90 -2.96
CA GLY A 100 -4.47 -18.64 -4.15
C GLY A 100 -3.60 -17.81 -5.11
N VAL A 101 -3.97 -16.54 -5.30
CA VAL A 101 -3.14 -15.57 -6.03
C VAL A 101 -1.80 -15.37 -5.31
N ALA A 102 -1.83 -15.12 -4.01
CA ALA A 102 -0.62 -14.93 -3.20
C ALA A 102 0.36 -16.11 -3.29
N VAL A 103 -0.12 -17.35 -3.19
CA VAL A 103 0.71 -18.56 -3.30
C VAL A 103 1.32 -18.68 -4.69
N ASN A 104 0.55 -18.44 -5.77
CA ASN A 104 1.08 -18.47 -7.13
C ASN A 104 2.27 -17.51 -7.28
N LEU A 105 2.13 -16.27 -6.78
CA LEU A 105 3.18 -15.25 -6.85
C LEU A 105 4.42 -15.60 -6.01
N ILE A 106 4.24 -16.00 -4.74
CA ILE A 106 5.35 -16.33 -3.84
C ILE A 106 6.10 -17.58 -4.31
N SER A 107 5.40 -18.55 -4.90
CA SER A 107 6.02 -19.76 -5.45
C SER A 107 6.76 -19.54 -6.77
N GLY A 108 6.68 -18.32 -7.34
CA GLY A 108 7.26 -18.01 -8.64
C GLY A 108 6.59 -18.78 -9.79
N ASN A 109 5.38 -19.30 -9.57
CA ASN A 109 4.64 -20.02 -10.60
C ASN A 109 4.32 -19.07 -11.76
N LYS A 110 4.53 -19.55 -12.99
CA LYS A 110 4.28 -18.80 -14.22
C LYS A 110 2.97 -19.20 -14.90
N GLU A 111 2.31 -20.24 -14.40
CA GLU A 111 1.00 -20.65 -14.91
C GLU A 111 -0.05 -19.56 -14.66
N PRO A 112 -1.02 -19.41 -15.59
CA PRO A 112 -2.12 -18.47 -15.44
C PRO A 112 -2.85 -18.65 -14.11
N ILE A 113 -3.20 -17.53 -13.49
CA ILE A 113 -4.01 -17.46 -12.28
C ILE A 113 -5.47 -17.44 -12.72
N ILE A 114 -6.24 -18.41 -12.25
CA ILE A 114 -7.68 -18.47 -12.49
C ILE A 114 -8.39 -17.59 -11.48
N ILE A 115 -9.03 -16.53 -11.97
CA ILE A 115 -9.85 -15.62 -11.18
C ILE A 115 -11.31 -16.02 -11.38
N GLU A 116 -11.96 -16.39 -10.29
CA GLU A 116 -13.38 -16.75 -10.30
C GLU A 116 -14.24 -15.49 -10.14
N SER A 117 -15.12 -15.26 -11.12
CA SER A 117 -16.21 -14.29 -11.09
C SER A 117 -17.55 -15.03 -11.11
N ASN A 118 -18.64 -14.36 -10.72
CA ASN A 118 -19.98 -14.94 -10.76
C ASN A 118 -20.41 -15.39 -12.16
N THR A 119 -19.84 -14.78 -13.19
CA THR A 119 -20.27 -14.98 -14.58
C THR A 119 -19.29 -15.81 -15.40
N GLU A 120 -18.02 -15.90 -14.99
CA GLU A 120 -16.96 -16.52 -15.78
C GLU A 120 -15.68 -16.79 -14.97
N TYR A 121 -14.80 -17.60 -15.55
CA TYR A 121 -13.42 -17.76 -15.13
C TYR A 121 -12.53 -16.89 -16.00
N ILE A 122 -11.72 -16.04 -15.38
CA ILE A 122 -10.77 -15.16 -16.07
C ILE A 122 -9.37 -15.71 -15.85
N GLU A 123 -8.66 -16.03 -16.92
CA GLU A 123 -7.25 -16.39 -16.87
C GLU A 123 -6.40 -15.12 -16.87
N ALA A 124 -5.63 -14.90 -15.80
CA ALA A 124 -4.74 -13.75 -15.66
C ALA A 124 -3.29 -14.20 -15.55
N GLN A 125 -2.40 -13.59 -16.33
CA GLN A 125 -0.96 -13.84 -16.20
C GLN A 125 -0.45 -13.29 -14.86
N PRO A 126 0.47 -13.98 -14.16
CA PRO A 126 1.05 -13.51 -12.91
C PRO A 126 1.66 -12.10 -12.99
N SER A 127 2.17 -11.71 -14.17
CA SER A 127 2.72 -10.38 -14.44
C SER A 127 1.71 -9.25 -14.18
N ILE A 128 0.41 -9.46 -14.42
CA ILE A 128 -0.63 -8.44 -14.16
C ILE A 128 -0.65 -8.05 -12.67
N PHE A 129 -0.38 -9.01 -11.78
CA PHE A 129 -0.30 -8.75 -10.35
C PHE A 129 1.06 -8.18 -9.94
N LEU A 130 2.14 -8.61 -10.60
CA LEU A 130 3.49 -8.10 -10.35
C LEU A 130 3.75 -6.71 -10.96
N ASP A 131 2.91 -6.24 -11.88
CA ASP A 131 2.92 -4.85 -12.35
C ASP A 131 2.47 -3.89 -11.24
N ASN A 132 1.73 -4.39 -10.24
CA ASN A 132 1.46 -3.66 -9.01
C ASN A 132 2.68 -3.70 -8.10
N GLN A 133 3.35 -2.55 -7.98
CA GLN A 133 4.59 -2.44 -7.20
C GLN A 133 4.44 -2.84 -5.74
N GLN A 134 3.29 -2.55 -5.12
CA GLN A 134 3.06 -2.96 -3.74
C GLN A 134 3.05 -4.50 -3.61
N THR A 135 2.41 -5.19 -4.56
CA THR A 135 2.41 -6.66 -4.62
C THR A 135 3.82 -7.18 -4.89
N LYS A 136 4.48 -6.69 -5.93
CA LYS A 136 5.82 -7.12 -6.34
C LYS A 136 6.83 -7.00 -5.19
N ARG A 137 6.85 -5.84 -4.53
CA ARG A 137 7.68 -5.56 -3.35
C ARG A 137 7.45 -6.54 -2.23
N SER A 138 6.19 -6.75 -1.88
CA SER A 138 5.82 -7.59 -0.75
C SER A 138 6.23 -9.04 -1.00
N VAL A 139 5.97 -9.54 -2.22
CA VAL A 139 6.41 -10.88 -2.67
C VAL A 139 7.93 -10.99 -2.63
N GLY A 140 8.65 -10.00 -3.18
CA GLY A 140 10.11 -9.95 -3.18
C GLY A 140 10.71 -9.91 -1.78
N LYS A 141 10.16 -9.08 -0.88
CA LYS A 141 10.61 -8.97 0.51
C LYS A 141 10.34 -10.24 1.31
N ILE A 142 9.18 -10.89 1.16
CA ILE A 142 8.91 -12.19 1.79
C ILE A 142 9.95 -13.21 1.34
N ALA A 143 10.20 -13.31 0.03
CA ALA A 143 11.18 -14.23 -0.52
C ALA A 143 12.60 -13.92 -0.01
N LYS A 144 13.00 -12.65 -0.01
CA LYS A 144 14.31 -12.19 0.47
C LYS A 144 14.52 -12.49 1.96
N MET A 145 13.55 -12.18 2.81
CA MET A 145 13.63 -12.48 4.26
C MET A 145 13.85 -13.97 4.52
N VAL A 146 13.17 -14.84 3.77
CA VAL A 146 13.37 -16.30 3.90
C VAL A 146 14.76 -16.72 3.42
N VAL A 147 15.24 -16.16 2.32
CA VAL A 147 16.54 -16.51 1.72
C VAL A 147 17.72 -16.08 2.60
N GLU A 148 17.67 -14.85 3.12
CA GLU A 148 18.76 -14.24 3.89
C GLU A 148 18.87 -14.77 5.33
N ASP A 149 17.83 -15.41 5.86
CA ASP A 149 17.86 -16.02 7.20
C ASP A 149 18.38 -17.46 7.12
N ASP A 150 19.62 -17.68 7.53
CA ASP A 150 20.26 -19.01 7.57
C ASP A 150 19.52 -20.02 8.49
N GLY A 151 18.75 -19.53 9.47
CA GLY A 151 17.95 -20.36 10.37
C GLY A 151 16.66 -20.90 9.74
N ILE A 152 16.25 -20.38 8.58
CA ILE A 152 15.08 -20.84 7.84
C ILE A 152 15.53 -21.80 6.73
N SER A 153 14.92 -22.99 6.67
CA SER A 153 15.22 -23.99 5.64
C SER A 153 14.30 -23.88 4.41
N ASN A 154 13.03 -23.55 4.62
CA ASN A 154 12.03 -23.36 3.57
C ASN A 154 10.83 -22.55 4.07
N LEU A 155 10.02 -22.08 3.12
CA LEU A 155 8.72 -21.48 3.36
C LEU A 155 7.64 -22.49 2.97
N GLU A 156 6.76 -22.84 3.90
CA GLU A 156 5.52 -23.56 3.61
C GLU A 156 4.36 -22.57 3.63
N VAL A 157 3.47 -22.65 2.63
CA VAL A 157 2.25 -21.84 2.58
C VAL A 157 1.04 -22.75 2.50
N THR A 158 0.11 -22.60 3.43
CA THR A 158 -1.19 -23.29 3.38
C THR A 158 -2.27 -22.30 3.00
N TYR A 159 -3.08 -22.62 2.01
CA TYR A 159 -4.13 -21.74 1.52
C TYR A 159 -5.41 -22.49 1.21
N GLU A 160 -6.53 -21.79 1.25
CA GLU A 160 -7.84 -22.33 0.85
C GLU A 160 -8.00 -22.29 -0.67
N LYS A 161 -8.61 -23.32 -1.26
CA LYS A 161 -9.02 -23.38 -2.68
C LYS A 161 -10.49 -22.99 -2.82
N SER A 162 -10.94 -22.77 -4.05
CA SER A 162 -12.35 -22.46 -4.32
C SER A 162 -13.33 -23.58 -3.93
N ASP A 163 -12.86 -24.83 -3.85
CA ASP A 163 -13.65 -25.95 -3.31
C ASP A 163 -13.68 -26.03 -1.77
N GLY A 164 -13.12 -25.03 -1.08
CA GLY A 164 -13.02 -24.93 0.37
C GLY A 164 -11.97 -25.85 1.00
N LYS A 165 -11.23 -26.65 0.20
CA LYS A 165 -10.14 -27.47 0.72
C LYS A 165 -8.88 -26.63 0.94
N ARG A 166 -8.06 -27.06 1.89
CA ARG A 166 -6.74 -26.46 2.12
C ARG A 166 -5.66 -27.26 1.43
N GLU A 167 -4.72 -26.57 0.80
CA GLU A 167 -3.52 -27.15 0.23
C GLU A 167 -2.28 -26.48 0.83
N SER A 168 -1.25 -27.27 1.10
CA SER A 168 0.06 -26.79 1.51
C SER A 168 1.05 -26.90 0.35
N LEU A 169 1.86 -25.86 0.17
CA LEU A 169 2.98 -25.85 -0.76
C LEU A 169 4.27 -25.52 -0.02
N THR A 170 5.28 -26.40 -0.16
CA THR A 170 6.63 -26.11 0.31
C THR A 170 7.45 -25.47 -0.81
N ILE A 171 7.94 -24.25 -0.56
CA ILE A 171 8.71 -23.44 -1.49
C ILE A 171 10.17 -23.43 -1.03
N LYS A 172 11.07 -23.95 -1.87
CA LYS A 172 12.50 -24.05 -1.57
C LYS A 172 13.16 -22.68 -1.66
N LYS A 173 14.22 -22.46 -0.85
CA LYS A 173 15.07 -21.26 -0.92
C LYS A 173 15.55 -20.94 -2.33
N THR A 174 15.96 -21.93 -3.12
CA THR A 174 16.41 -21.73 -4.51
C THR A 174 15.33 -21.18 -5.44
N THR A 175 14.05 -21.44 -5.16
CA THR A 175 12.93 -20.80 -5.87
C THR A 175 12.74 -19.36 -5.38
N LEU A 176 12.78 -19.16 -4.06
CA LEU A 176 12.64 -17.84 -3.45
C LEU A 176 13.78 -16.88 -3.82
N GLU A 177 15.00 -17.37 -4.03
CA GLU A 177 16.13 -16.59 -4.55
C GLU A 177 15.81 -15.98 -5.91
N LYS A 178 15.19 -16.77 -6.81
CA LYS A 178 14.75 -16.30 -8.13
C LYS A 178 13.65 -15.27 -7.99
N VAL A 179 12.65 -15.55 -7.14
CA VAL A 179 11.53 -14.62 -6.88
C VAL A 179 12.05 -13.29 -6.30
N ALA A 180 12.95 -13.34 -5.33
CA ALA A 180 13.57 -12.17 -4.71
C ALA A 180 14.32 -11.32 -5.75
N LYS A 181 15.05 -11.96 -6.66
CA LYS A 181 15.77 -11.29 -7.74
C LYS A 181 14.84 -10.69 -8.81
N GLU A 182 13.80 -11.43 -9.22
CA GLU A 182 12.81 -10.93 -10.19
C GLU A 182 11.97 -9.78 -9.63
N CYS A 183 11.76 -9.79 -8.32
CA CYS A 183 11.03 -8.77 -7.57
C CYS A 183 11.95 -7.72 -6.93
N GLU A 184 13.25 -7.70 -7.27
CA GLU A 184 14.23 -6.79 -6.68
C GLU A 184 13.86 -5.33 -6.96
N ASP A 185 13.84 -4.52 -5.89
CA ASP A 185 13.45 -3.11 -5.94
C ASP A 185 14.52 -2.25 -6.61
N THR A 186 14.11 -1.39 -7.54
CA THR A 186 14.91 -0.27 -8.02
C THR A 186 14.44 1.02 -7.33
N ALA A 187 15.05 1.38 -6.20
CA ALA A 187 15.00 2.68 -5.50
C ALA A 187 13.62 3.37 -5.29
N ASP A 188 13.24 3.65 -4.02
CA ASP A 188 12.15 4.55 -3.60
C ASP A 188 10.91 4.56 -4.53
N ASP A 189 10.19 3.43 -4.66
CA ASP A 189 9.11 3.32 -5.65
C ASP A 189 7.81 4.03 -5.22
N ILE A 190 7.29 4.80 -6.16
CA ILE A 190 6.04 5.53 -6.12
C ILE A 190 4.87 4.54 -6.08
N ILE A 191 4.06 4.58 -5.02
CA ILE A 191 2.88 3.72 -4.84
C ILE A 191 1.57 4.36 -5.30
N ASN A 192 1.48 5.69 -5.26
CA ASN A 192 0.35 6.44 -5.77
C ASN A 192 0.82 7.75 -6.39
N TYR A 193 0.20 8.14 -7.51
CA TYR A 193 0.38 9.43 -8.16
C TYR A 193 -0.98 10.13 -8.28
N TYR A 194 -1.11 11.31 -7.70
CA TYR A 194 -2.32 12.12 -7.76
C TYR A 194 -2.04 13.39 -8.54
N SER A 195 -2.51 13.47 -9.79
CA SER A 195 -2.30 14.67 -10.61
C SER A 195 -3.25 15.79 -10.24
N LYS A 196 -2.77 17.04 -10.28
CA LYS A 196 -3.57 18.27 -10.10
C LYS A 196 -4.51 18.22 -8.90
N THR A 197 -4.01 17.71 -7.80
CA THR A 197 -4.75 17.56 -6.55
C THR A 197 -4.79 18.88 -5.80
N ARG A 198 -5.95 19.20 -5.22
CA ARG A 198 -6.13 20.35 -4.34
C ARG A 198 -5.56 20.02 -2.97
N LEU A 199 -4.63 20.84 -2.51
CA LEU A 199 -4.01 20.74 -1.20
C LEU A 199 -4.24 22.04 -0.44
N GLN A 200 -4.83 21.96 0.75
CA GLN A 200 -5.03 23.12 1.62
C GLN A 200 -3.94 23.17 2.69
N ILE A 201 -3.23 24.28 2.80
CA ILE A 201 -2.17 24.49 3.79
C ILE A 201 -2.84 24.65 5.17
N TYR A 202 -2.42 23.89 6.18
CA TYR A 202 -3.00 24.01 7.53
C TYR A 202 -1.99 24.36 8.63
N GLY A 203 -0.70 24.35 8.30
CA GLY A 203 0.38 24.66 9.23
C GLY A 203 1.39 25.63 8.64
N PRO A 204 2.27 26.20 9.48
CA PRO A 204 3.26 27.17 9.04
C PRO A 204 4.27 26.53 8.08
N ILE A 205 4.61 27.26 7.01
CA ILE A 205 5.67 26.91 6.08
C ILE A 205 6.91 27.70 6.49
N LEU A 206 7.79 27.03 7.24
CA LEU A 206 8.88 27.69 7.93
C LEU A 206 10.09 27.98 7.02
N GLU A 207 10.24 27.26 5.90
CA GLU A 207 11.41 27.37 5.02
C GLU A 207 11.07 27.21 3.53
N ASN A 208 11.86 27.85 2.67
CA ASN A 208 11.82 27.71 1.20
C ASN A 208 12.73 26.57 0.70
N THR A 209 13.06 25.63 1.57
CA THR A 209 13.85 24.42 1.28
C THR A 209 12.92 23.23 1.05
N PRO A 210 13.39 22.11 0.47
CA PRO A 210 12.67 20.85 0.47
C PRO A 210 12.31 20.45 1.92
N SER A 211 11.12 20.82 2.32
CA SER A 211 10.64 20.75 3.69
C SER A 211 9.30 20.04 3.71
N GLY A 212 8.96 19.42 4.84
CA GLY A 212 7.67 18.75 5.00
C GLY A 212 6.58 19.78 5.22
N TRP A 213 5.77 20.04 4.20
CA TRP A 213 4.61 20.91 4.24
C TRP A 213 3.42 20.20 4.89
N GLN A 214 2.71 20.93 5.74
CA GLN A 214 1.51 20.47 6.43
C GLN A 214 0.28 20.85 5.61
N VAL A 215 -0.29 19.86 4.90
CA VAL A 215 -1.43 20.06 4.00
C VAL A 215 -2.61 19.12 4.31
N ILE A 216 -3.81 19.55 3.93
CA ILE A 216 -5.03 18.75 3.95
C ILE A 216 -5.31 18.29 2.52
N MET A 217 -5.45 16.98 2.34
CA MET A 217 -5.84 16.34 1.08
C MET A 217 -7.09 15.50 1.36
N ASN A 218 -8.18 15.72 0.62
CA ASN A 218 -9.46 14.99 0.80
C ASN A 218 -9.96 14.97 2.26
N GLY A 219 -9.80 16.07 2.99
CA GLY A 219 -10.19 16.20 4.40
C GLY A 219 -9.21 15.57 5.42
N GLN A 220 -8.14 14.92 4.97
CA GLN A 220 -7.12 14.31 5.83
C GLN A 220 -5.88 15.19 5.95
N LYS A 221 -5.41 15.41 7.18
CA LYS A 221 -4.15 16.12 7.47
C LYS A 221 -2.97 15.20 7.19
N LEU A 222 -2.02 15.66 6.38
CA LEU A 222 -0.80 14.93 6.06
C LEU A 222 0.42 15.85 5.98
N LYS A 223 1.61 15.24 6.02
CA LYS A 223 2.89 15.88 5.75
C LYS A 223 3.38 15.47 4.37
N ALA A 224 3.70 16.43 3.51
CA ALA A 224 4.23 16.17 2.16
C ALA A 224 5.46 17.04 1.89
N PHE A 225 6.51 16.48 1.32
CA PHE A 225 7.78 17.16 1.06
C PHE A 225 7.74 17.89 -0.28
N MET A 226 8.01 19.21 -0.28
CA MET A 226 8.10 19.98 -1.52
C MET A 226 9.38 19.62 -2.29
N THR A 227 9.24 19.15 -3.53
CA THR A 227 10.39 18.80 -4.40
C THR A 227 10.38 19.52 -5.75
N ASP A 228 9.37 20.36 -6.00
CA ASP A 228 9.31 21.25 -7.16
C ASP A 228 10.33 22.39 -7.00
N LYS A 229 11.50 22.23 -7.61
CA LYS A 229 12.60 23.21 -7.51
C LYS A 229 12.23 24.54 -8.16
N ASP A 230 11.60 24.52 -9.33
CA ASP A 230 11.22 25.72 -10.08
C ASP A 230 10.25 26.58 -9.25
N PHE A 231 9.28 25.92 -8.60
CA PHE A 231 8.35 26.60 -7.71
C PHE A 231 9.03 27.17 -6.45
N LEU A 232 9.94 26.43 -5.82
CA LEU A 232 10.70 26.90 -4.65
C LEU A 232 11.57 28.13 -4.98
N GLU A 233 12.18 28.15 -6.17
CA GLU A 233 12.93 29.30 -6.69
C GLU A 233 12.01 30.50 -6.93
N GLU A 234 10.85 30.29 -7.56
CA GLU A 234 9.85 31.34 -7.79
C GLU A 234 9.32 31.94 -6.48
N MET A 235 9.01 31.09 -5.49
CA MET A 235 8.58 31.52 -4.16
C MET A 235 9.61 32.43 -3.49
N THR A 236 10.88 32.07 -3.62
CA THR A 236 11.99 32.82 -3.02
C THR A 236 12.18 34.16 -3.74
N ALA A 237 12.23 34.15 -5.08
CA ALA A 237 12.42 35.36 -5.88
C ALA A 237 11.27 36.35 -5.69
N LYS A 238 10.02 35.88 -5.68
CA LYS A 238 8.82 36.71 -5.56
C LYS A 238 8.37 36.95 -4.12
N LYS A 239 9.11 36.42 -3.14
CA LYS A 239 8.76 36.48 -1.71
C LYS A 239 7.32 36.03 -1.45
N ILE A 240 6.90 34.94 -2.08
CA ILE A 240 5.55 34.39 -1.92
C ILE A 240 5.36 33.91 -0.48
N ALA A 241 4.18 34.18 0.07
CA ALA A 241 3.79 33.74 1.41
C ALA A 241 2.51 32.92 1.34
N PHE A 242 2.38 31.98 2.26
CA PHE A 242 1.17 31.20 2.46
C PHE A 242 0.73 31.27 3.92
N ALA A 243 -0.59 31.32 4.11
CA ALA A 243 -1.25 31.24 5.40
C ALA A 243 -2.05 29.92 5.52
N PRO A 244 -2.35 29.47 6.75
CA PRO A 244 -3.32 28.40 6.94
C PRO A 244 -4.65 28.76 6.26
N GLY A 245 -5.18 27.82 5.48
CA GLY A 245 -6.39 27.99 4.67
C GLY A 245 -6.10 28.16 3.18
N ASP A 246 -4.90 28.60 2.79
CA ASP A 246 -4.52 28.77 1.39
C ASP A 246 -4.50 27.43 0.65
N GLU A 247 -4.84 27.46 -0.64
CA GLU A 247 -4.92 26.26 -1.48
C GLU A 247 -3.91 26.30 -2.61
N ILE A 248 -3.26 25.16 -2.87
CA ILE A 248 -2.46 24.92 -4.06
C ILE A 248 -3.03 23.76 -4.87
N ILE A 249 -2.80 23.78 -6.18
CA ILE A 249 -3.06 22.65 -7.07
C ILE A 249 -1.72 22.06 -7.46
N ALA A 250 -1.47 20.79 -7.11
CA ALA A 250 -0.18 20.17 -7.33
C ALA A 250 -0.27 18.67 -7.65
N ASP A 251 0.78 18.13 -8.26
CA ASP A 251 0.98 16.69 -8.39
C ASP A 251 1.61 16.12 -7.11
N ILE A 252 0.99 15.09 -6.54
CA ILE A 252 1.48 14.37 -5.35
C ILE A 252 1.95 12.98 -5.75
N GLU A 253 3.13 12.59 -5.26
CA GLU A 253 3.60 11.22 -5.25
C GLU A 253 3.65 10.68 -3.83
N GLU A 254 3.09 9.50 -3.61
CA GLU A 254 3.32 8.73 -2.41
C GLU A 254 4.37 7.66 -2.70
N VAL A 255 5.35 7.52 -1.81
CA VAL A 255 6.46 6.59 -1.93
C VAL A 255 6.55 5.81 -0.63
N ILE A 256 6.82 4.51 -0.75
CA ILE A 256 7.16 3.69 0.41
C ILE A 256 8.61 4.00 0.78
N SER A 257 8.83 4.41 2.02
CA SER A 257 10.14 4.53 2.64
C SER A 257 10.19 3.56 3.82
N GLU A 258 11.34 2.94 4.04
CA GLU A 258 11.58 2.10 5.22
C GLU A 258 12.67 2.75 6.06
N ASP A 259 12.47 2.81 7.37
CA ASP A 259 13.48 3.16 8.36
C ASP A 259 13.45 2.16 9.54
N GLU A 260 14.24 2.40 10.58
CA GLU A 260 14.34 1.51 11.75
C GLU A 260 13.01 1.30 12.49
N GLN A 261 12.03 2.19 12.30
CA GLN A 261 10.69 2.14 12.92
C GLN A 261 9.67 1.40 12.04
N GLY A 262 10.05 1.05 10.81
CA GLY A 262 9.24 0.27 9.89
C GLY A 262 8.97 1.00 8.57
N MET A 263 7.89 0.61 7.92
CA MET A 263 7.53 1.13 6.60
C MET A 263 6.60 2.33 6.73
N HIS A 264 7.00 3.45 6.14
CA HIS A 264 6.30 4.73 6.18
C HIS A 264 5.96 5.20 4.77
N ILE A 265 4.77 5.77 4.60
CA ILE A 265 4.42 6.46 3.36
C ILE A 265 4.98 7.88 3.43
N LYS A 266 6.03 8.15 2.65
CA LYS A 266 6.48 9.51 2.35
C LYS A 266 5.66 10.06 1.21
N ARG A 267 5.39 11.36 1.25
CA ARG A 267 4.62 12.05 0.23
C ARG A 267 5.45 13.19 -0.32
N TYR A 268 5.47 13.37 -1.63
CA TYR A 268 6.23 14.39 -2.32
C TYR A 268 5.30 15.24 -3.17
N ILE A 269 5.36 16.55 -3.00
CA ILE A 269 4.77 17.51 -3.95
C ILE A 269 5.79 17.65 -5.08
N ARG A 270 5.45 17.12 -6.26
CA ARG A 270 6.37 17.06 -7.41
C ARG A 270 6.30 18.29 -8.28
N LYS A 271 5.09 18.82 -8.49
CA LYS A 271 4.86 19.96 -9.36
C LYS A 271 3.67 20.78 -8.89
N VAL A 272 3.85 22.09 -8.73
CA VAL A 272 2.78 23.03 -8.39
C VAL A 272 2.28 23.70 -9.67
N HIS A 273 0.98 23.62 -9.92
CA HIS A 273 0.32 24.17 -11.11
C HIS A 273 -0.38 25.49 -10.84
N ASN A 274 -0.92 25.66 -9.62
CA ASN A 274 -1.64 26.88 -9.24
C ASN A 274 -1.51 27.15 -7.74
N TYR A 275 -1.41 28.43 -7.36
CA TYR A 275 -1.23 28.88 -5.99
C TYR A 275 -1.59 30.37 -5.85
N PRO A 276 -1.99 30.84 -4.65
CA PRO A 276 -2.22 32.25 -4.39
C PRO A 276 -0.93 33.08 -4.40
N LYS A 277 -0.98 34.29 -4.97
CA LYS A 277 0.18 35.16 -5.22
C LYS A 277 0.28 36.29 -4.19
N TYR A 278 0.33 35.96 -2.90
CA TYR A 278 0.54 36.95 -1.84
C TYR A 278 2.04 37.21 -1.62
N THR A 279 2.45 38.47 -1.45
CA THR A 279 3.85 38.85 -1.17
C THR A 279 4.07 39.05 0.33
N ARG A 280 5.17 38.54 0.90
CA ARG A 280 5.55 38.77 2.31
C ARG A 280 5.72 40.28 2.57
N VAL A 281 4.96 40.80 3.51
CA VAL A 281 5.15 42.17 4.02
C VAL A 281 6.30 42.15 5.03
N VAL A 282 7.41 42.81 4.71
CA VAL A 282 8.49 43.05 5.67
C VAL A 282 8.08 44.22 6.55
N LYS A 283 7.79 44.00 7.84
CA LYS A 283 7.63 45.09 8.80
C LYS A 283 8.96 45.80 8.96
N GLY A 284 9.06 47.02 8.42
CA GLY A 284 10.25 47.86 8.44
C GLY A 284 10.69 48.25 9.85
N VAL A 285 12.02 48.31 9.97
CA VAL A 285 12.84 48.82 11.06
C VAL A 285 12.33 50.17 11.57
N LYS A 286 12.26 50.34 12.89
CA LYS A 286 12.01 51.64 13.54
C LYS A 286 13.04 52.66 13.02
N GLN A 287 12.60 53.71 12.33
CA GLN A 287 13.40 54.91 12.14
C GLN A 287 13.73 55.48 13.53
N GLN A 288 14.99 55.40 13.94
CA GLN A 288 15.53 56.30 14.96
C GLN A 288 15.77 57.63 14.27
N THR A 289 14.87 58.57 14.47
CA THR A 289 15.12 59.98 14.22
C THR A 289 16.14 60.45 15.26
N PHE A 290 17.39 60.68 14.84
CA PHE A 290 18.28 61.57 15.57
C PHE A 290 17.80 62.99 15.29
N ILE A 291 17.42 63.70 16.35
CA ILE A 291 17.27 65.15 16.34
C ILE A 291 18.60 65.68 16.89
N GLU A 292 19.30 66.46 16.08
CA GLU A 292 20.40 67.34 16.52
C GLU A 292 19.88 68.46 17.43
#